data_AF-A0A679E858-F1
#
_entry.id   AF-A0A679E858-F1
#
_cell.length_a   1.000
_cell.length_b   1.000
_cell.length_c   1.000
_cell.angle_alpha   90.00
_cell.angle_beta   90.00
_cell.angle_gamma   90.00
#
_symmetry.space_group_name_H-M   'P 1'
#
loop_
_entity.id
_entity.type
_entity.pdbx_description
1 polymer ?
#
loop_
_entity_poly.entity_id
_entity_poly.type
_entity_poly.pdbx_seq_one_letter_code
_entity_poly.pdbx_strand_id
1 'polypeptide(L)'
;MVIYEAAHAIVNLRKTDRDLAPAVSVLQLFCGSSKASLRLAGARTLARLTAKHPTAVAACTVDLENLISDPNRSVATLAVTTLLATGAESSIDRLMKQISSFVSEISDEFKIVVVKAIRRLCTKFPRKHQSLAAFLAGMLRDEGGLEYKAAIADAIIALVEENPDAKETGLAHLCEFIEDCEHTTLAVRILHLLGREGPKSRQPSRYIRFIYNRVILESGPVRAAAVSAVAQFGAQRPELLPNIKVLLSRCELDDEDEVRDRAV
;
A
#
# COMPACT_ATOMS: atom_id res chain seq x y z
N MET A 1 -14.58 19.49 27.95
CA MET A 1 -14.16 20.60 27.09
C MET A 1 -12.93 21.29 27.66
N VAL A 2 -12.98 21.90 28.86
CA VAL A 2 -11.79 22.58 29.45
C VAL A 2 -10.56 21.68 29.57
N ILE A 3 -10.73 20.45 30.09
CA ILE A 3 -9.63 19.48 30.25
C ILE A 3 -9.04 19.08 28.88
N TYR A 4 -9.88 18.97 27.85
CA TYR A 4 -9.41 18.66 26.49
C TYR A 4 -8.56 19.80 25.93
N GLU A 5 -9.04 21.04 26.03
CA GLU A 5 -8.30 22.20 25.51
C GLU A 5 -6.97 22.39 26.23
N ALA A 6 -6.92 22.12 27.54
CA ALA A 6 -5.66 22.12 28.29
C ALA A 6 -4.69 21.05 27.76
N ALA A 7 -5.15 19.80 27.58
CA ALA A 7 -4.33 18.73 27.02
C ALA A 7 -3.90 19.04 25.57
N HIS A 8 -4.80 19.58 24.76
CA HIS A 8 -4.55 19.95 23.37
C HIS A 8 -3.51 21.07 23.26
N ALA A 9 -3.60 22.10 24.12
CA ALA A 9 -2.61 23.16 24.20
C ALA A 9 -1.23 22.61 24.60
N ILE A 10 -1.17 21.74 25.62
CA ILE A 10 0.09 21.14 26.08
C ILE A 10 0.77 20.34 24.97
N VAL A 11 0.02 19.54 24.21
CA VAL A 11 0.53 18.74 23.08
C VAL A 11 1.07 19.60 21.93
N ASN A 12 0.59 20.84 21.79
CA ASN A 12 1.05 21.76 20.75
C ASN A 12 2.28 22.59 21.16
N LEU A 13 2.66 22.59 22.45
CA LEU A 13 3.88 23.25 22.93
C LEU A 13 5.11 22.37 22.63
N ARG A 14 6.28 23.01 22.48
CA ARG A 14 7.57 22.30 22.41
C ARG A 14 7.95 21.82 23.81
N LYS A 15 7.67 20.56 24.12
CA LYS A 15 7.87 19.95 25.44
C LYS A 15 8.58 18.60 25.31
N THR A 16 9.16 18.13 26.42
CA THR A 16 9.74 16.79 26.49
C THR A 16 8.66 15.73 26.70
N ASP A 17 8.94 14.47 26.36
CA ASP A 17 8.01 13.34 26.58
C ASP A 17 7.51 13.26 28.03
N ARG A 18 8.37 13.60 28.99
CA ARG A 18 8.02 13.61 30.43
C ARG A 18 6.96 14.65 30.76
N ASP A 19 7.04 15.83 30.15
CA ASP A 19 6.09 16.92 30.38
C ASP A 19 4.76 16.71 29.64
N LEU A 20 4.74 15.80 28.65
CA LEU A 20 3.55 15.41 27.91
C LEU A 20 2.75 14.31 28.61
N ALA A 21 3.36 13.56 29.55
CA ALA A 21 2.72 12.43 30.21
C ALA A 21 1.33 12.76 30.82
N PRO A 22 1.12 13.89 31.53
CA PRO A 22 -0.21 14.24 32.06
C PRO A 22 -1.25 14.47 30.95
N ALA A 23 -0.85 15.10 29.85
CA ALA A 23 -1.74 15.33 28.71
C ALA A 23 -2.07 14.00 28.01
N VAL A 24 -1.09 13.12 27.84
CA VAL A 24 -1.29 11.78 27.28
C VAL A 24 -2.25 10.96 28.15
N SER A 25 -2.12 10.98 29.48
CA SER A 25 -3.05 10.29 30.38
C SER A 25 -4.50 10.80 30.26
N VAL A 26 -4.70 12.10 30.04
CA VAL A 26 -6.04 12.65 29.78
C VAL A 26 -6.58 12.14 28.44
N LEU A 27 -5.76 12.14 27.38
CA LEU A 27 -6.16 11.64 26.06
C LEU A 27 -6.45 10.14 26.10
N GLN A 28 -5.70 9.37 26.89
CA GLN A 28 -5.95 7.96 27.15
C GLN A 28 -7.33 7.74 27.79
N LEU A 29 -7.67 8.52 28.83
CA LEU A 29 -9.00 8.48 29.44
C LEU A 29 -10.11 8.79 28.43
N PHE A 30 -9.85 9.67 27.46
CA PHE A 30 -10.80 10.02 26.42
C PHE A 30 -11.06 8.86 25.46
N CYS A 31 -10.04 8.05 25.15
CA CYS A 31 -10.19 6.83 24.35
C CYS A 31 -11.17 5.84 25.00
N GLY A 32 -11.17 5.72 26.33
CA GLY A 32 -12.10 4.87 27.08
C GLY A 32 -13.49 5.48 27.34
N SER A 33 -13.79 6.68 26.83
CA SER A 33 -15.04 7.37 27.16
C SER A 33 -16.27 6.74 26.50
N SER A 34 -17.42 6.73 27.19
CA SER A 34 -18.70 6.35 26.58
C SER A 34 -19.16 7.31 25.47
N LYS A 35 -18.65 8.56 25.45
CA LYS A 35 -19.00 9.59 24.47
C LYS A 35 -18.13 9.50 23.22
N ALA A 36 -18.73 9.22 22.06
CA ALA A 36 -18.02 9.10 20.79
C ALA A 36 -17.22 10.37 20.41
N SER A 37 -17.71 11.57 20.74
CA SER A 37 -17.02 12.83 20.49
C SER A 37 -15.70 12.95 21.26
N LEU A 38 -15.65 12.44 22.51
CA LEU A 38 -14.43 12.43 23.30
C LEU A 38 -13.43 11.40 22.78
N ARG A 39 -13.91 10.21 22.41
CA ARG A 39 -13.05 9.18 21.78
C ARG A 39 -12.40 9.70 20.50
N LEU A 40 -13.19 10.37 19.65
CA LEU A 40 -12.68 11.00 18.42
C LEU A 40 -11.64 12.09 18.71
N ALA A 41 -11.91 12.96 19.68
CA ALA A 41 -10.99 14.03 20.05
C ALA A 41 -9.67 13.48 20.63
N GLY A 42 -9.76 12.45 21.46
CA GLY A 42 -8.62 11.70 22.01
C GLY A 42 -7.79 11.06 20.89
N ALA A 43 -8.40 10.18 20.10
CA ALA A 43 -7.73 9.47 19.01
C ALA A 43 -7.10 10.42 17.98
N ARG A 44 -7.81 11.50 17.59
CA ARG A 44 -7.30 12.49 16.63
C ARG A 44 -6.09 13.27 17.18
N THR A 45 -6.07 13.54 18.48
CA THR A 45 -4.96 14.28 19.10
C THR A 45 -3.75 13.36 19.28
N LEU A 46 -3.97 12.10 19.70
CA LEU A 46 -2.91 11.08 19.74
C LEU A 46 -2.29 10.85 18.35
N ALA A 47 -3.11 10.69 17.31
CA ALA A 47 -2.64 10.53 15.93
C ALA A 47 -1.74 11.70 15.48
N ARG A 48 -2.10 12.94 15.85
CA ARG A 48 -1.27 14.12 15.57
C ARG A 48 0.02 14.14 16.40
N LEU A 49 -0.05 13.70 17.66
CA LEU A 49 1.11 13.63 18.55
C LEU A 49 2.14 12.60 18.07
N THR A 50 1.71 11.49 17.46
CA THR A 50 2.60 10.42 16.97
C THR A 50 3.69 10.93 16.02
N ALA A 51 3.41 11.96 15.22
CA ALA A 51 4.39 12.54 14.31
C ALA A 51 5.56 13.23 15.03
N LYS A 52 5.36 13.68 16.27
CA LYS A 52 6.36 14.42 17.07
C LYS A 52 6.94 13.56 18.20
N HIS A 53 6.10 12.77 18.87
CA HIS A 53 6.44 12.02 20.08
C HIS A 53 5.85 10.60 20.04
N PRO A 54 6.33 9.71 19.15
CA PRO A 54 5.78 8.35 19.00
C PRO A 54 5.93 7.48 20.26
N THR A 55 7.01 7.68 21.02
CA THR A 55 7.30 7.04 22.31
C THR A 55 6.24 7.36 23.37
N ALA A 56 5.82 8.61 23.46
CA ALA A 56 4.77 9.03 24.39
C ALA A 56 3.41 8.38 24.05
N VAL A 57 3.08 8.25 22.75
CA VAL A 57 1.83 7.63 22.31
C VAL A 57 1.84 6.10 22.45
N ALA A 58 3.02 5.46 22.44
CA ALA A 58 3.13 4.02 22.64
C ALA A 58 2.55 3.55 23.99
N ALA A 59 2.48 4.43 25.00
CA ALA A 59 1.82 4.14 26.27
C ALA A 59 0.30 3.89 26.14
N CYS A 60 -0.33 4.39 25.07
CA CYS A 60 -1.77 4.25 24.80
C CYS A 60 -2.09 3.07 23.87
N THR A 61 -1.15 2.16 23.60
CA THR A 61 -1.32 1.06 22.64
C THR A 61 -2.56 0.22 22.94
N VAL A 62 -2.77 -0.17 24.20
CA VAL A 62 -3.91 -1.02 24.60
C VAL A 62 -5.24 -0.31 24.38
N ASP A 63 -5.32 0.97 24.74
CA ASP A 63 -6.55 1.76 24.54
C ASP A 63 -6.86 1.96 23.06
N LEU A 64 -5.83 2.15 22.23
CA LEU A 64 -5.97 2.24 20.78
C LEU A 64 -6.38 0.90 20.16
N GLU A 65 -5.88 -0.23 20.66
CA GLU A 65 -6.32 -1.57 20.22
C GLU A 65 -7.82 -1.78 20.50
N ASN A 66 -8.32 -1.33 21.65
CA ASN A 66 -9.75 -1.38 21.97
C ASN A 66 -10.62 -0.53 21.04
N LEU A 67 -10.06 0.57 20.49
CA LEU A 67 -10.75 1.45 19.56
C LEU A 67 -10.86 0.90 18.14
N ILE A 68 -10.17 -0.19 17.79
CA ILE A 68 -10.29 -0.83 16.46
C ILE A 68 -11.73 -1.30 16.22
N SER A 69 -12.39 -1.79 17.27
CA SER A 69 -13.79 -2.26 17.23
C SER A 69 -14.81 -1.14 17.50
N ASP A 70 -14.41 0.13 17.48
CA ASP A 70 -15.32 1.25 17.76
C ASP A 70 -16.41 1.35 16.66
N PRO A 71 -17.69 1.58 17.02
CA PRO A 71 -18.77 1.74 16.04
C PRO A 71 -18.55 2.95 15.11
N ASN A 72 -17.80 3.96 15.56
CA ASN A 72 -17.42 5.09 14.73
C ASN A 72 -16.17 4.76 13.90
N ARG A 73 -16.36 4.54 12.60
CA ARG A 73 -15.28 4.17 11.66
C ARG A 73 -14.16 5.21 11.56
N SER A 74 -14.44 6.49 11.82
CA SER A 74 -13.39 7.52 11.89
C SER A 74 -12.49 7.35 13.12
N VAL A 75 -13.07 6.97 14.27
CA VAL A 75 -12.31 6.69 15.49
C VAL A 75 -11.43 5.45 15.30
N ALA A 76 -12.01 4.37 14.79
CA ALA A 76 -11.29 3.14 14.52
C ALA A 76 -10.16 3.32 13.49
N THR A 77 -10.41 4.08 12.41
CA THR A 77 -9.36 4.40 11.41
C THR A 77 -8.22 5.20 12.02
N LEU A 78 -8.53 6.20 12.86
CA LEU A 78 -7.50 6.96 13.58
C LEU A 78 -6.72 6.06 14.55
N ALA A 79 -7.38 5.13 15.23
CA ALA A 79 -6.72 4.19 16.13
C ALA A 79 -5.76 3.27 15.35
N VAL A 80 -6.21 2.65 14.26
CA VAL A 80 -5.40 1.79 13.40
C VAL A 80 -4.21 2.56 12.83
N THR A 81 -4.42 3.73 12.25
CA THR A 81 -3.32 4.54 11.69
C THR A 81 -2.31 4.98 12.75
N THR A 82 -2.79 5.27 13.98
CA THR A 82 -1.91 5.59 15.12
C THR A 82 -1.10 4.38 15.54
N LEU A 83 -1.72 3.20 15.69
CA LEU A 83 -1.04 1.94 16.02
C LEU A 83 0.00 1.56 14.97
N LEU A 84 -0.31 1.75 13.68
CA LEU A 84 0.64 1.51 12.60
C LEU A 84 1.85 2.45 12.71
N ALA A 85 1.62 3.73 13.02
CA ALA A 85 2.69 4.71 13.12
C ALA A 85 3.60 4.50 14.36
N THR A 86 3.02 4.09 15.50
CA THR A 86 3.76 3.81 16.75
C THR A 86 4.31 2.39 16.83
N GLY A 87 3.84 1.48 15.98
CA GLY A 87 4.21 0.07 15.99
C GLY A 87 5.73 -0.17 15.93
N ALA A 88 6.18 -1.14 16.72
CA ALA A 88 7.53 -1.67 16.68
C ALA A 88 7.63 -2.83 15.69
N GLU A 89 8.84 -3.11 15.19
CA GLU A 89 9.08 -4.16 14.19
C GLU A 89 8.53 -5.53 14.63
N SER A 90 8.65 -5.86 15.93
CA SER A 90 8.16 -7.11 16.51
C SER A 90 6.63 -7.25 16.52
N SER A 91 5.90 -6.13 16.52
CA SER A 91 4.44 -6.11 16.61
C SER A 91 3.71 -6.12 15.27
N ILE A 92 4.41 -5.86 14.16
CA ILE A 92 3.80 -5.66 12.84
C ILE A 92 2.94 -6.85 12.42
N ASP A 93 3.45 -8.07 12.54
CA ASP A 93 2.71 -9.26 12.09
C ASP A 93 1.43 -9.50 12.89
N ARG A 94 1.44 -9.18 14.19
CA ARG A 94 0.24 -9.23 15.04
C ARG A 94 -0.75 -8.15 14.63
N LEU A 95 -0.26 -6.93 14.44
CA LEU A 95 -1.09 -5.78 14.09
C LEU A 95 -1.77 -5.98 12.72
N MET A 96 -1.05 -6.50 11.72
CA MET A 96 -1.63 -6.83 10.39
C MET A 96 -2.79 -7.81 10.52
N LYS A 97 -2.64 -8.87 11.34
CA LYS A 97 -3.72 -9.84 11.57
C LYS A 97 -4.92 -9.20 12.26
N GLN A 98 -4.69 -8.34 13.26
CA GLN A 98 -5.76 -7.69 14.01
C GLN A 98 -6.58 -6.72 13.15
N ILE A 99 -5.94 -5.97 12.25
CA ILE A 99 -6.63 -4.96 11.45
C ILE A 99 -7.27 -5.53 10.18
N SER A 100 -6.97 -6.78 9.80
CA SER A 100 -7.47 -7.38 8.56
C SER A 100 -8.99 -7.39 8.48
N SER A 101 -9.68 -7.77 9.57
CA SER A 101 -11.15 -7.75 9.61
C SER A 101 -11.68 -6.33 9.53
N PHE A 102 -11.09 -5.39 10.27
CA PHE A 102 -11.49 -3.98 10.25
C PHE A 102 -11.40 -3.38 8.84
N VAL A 103 -10.31 -3.64 8.11
CA VAL A 103 -10.10 -3.09 6.76
C VAL A 103 -11.14 -3.59 5.76
N SER A 104 -11.65 -4.82 5.93
CA SER A 104 -12.72 -5.35 5.07
C SER A 104 -14.09 -4.69 5.29
N GLU A 105 -14.32 -4.05 6.44
CA GLU A 105 -15.62 -3.48 6.83
C GLU A 105 -15.76 -1.97 6.55
N ILE A 106 -14.68 -1.29 6.17
CA ILE A 106 -14.66 0.16 5.98
C ILE A 106 -14.76 0.55 4.51
N SER A 107 -15.16 1.80 4.24
CA SER A 107 -15.19 2.34 2.89
C SER A 107 -13.78 2.53 2.31
N ASP A 108 -13.69 2.56 0.99
CA ASP A 108 -12.44 2.73 0.26
C ASP A 108 -11.67 4.00 0.63
N GLU A 109 -12.38 5.10 0.96
CA GLU A 109 -11.76 6.33 1.46
C GLU A 109 -10.92 6.07 2.72
N PHE A 110 -11.43 5.30 3.68
CA PHE A 110 -10.68 4.93 4.89
C PHE A 110 -9.60 3.87 4.60
N LYS A 111 -9.87 2.91 3.70
CA LYS A 111 -8.85 1.93 3.29
C LYS A 111 -7.63 2.61 2.68
N ILE A 112 -7.81 3.64 1.84
CA ILE A 112 -6.71 4.44 1.27
C ILE A 112 -5.82 5.03 2.36
N VAL A 113 -6.40 5.52 3.47
CA VAL A 113 -5.62 6.04 4.61
C VAL A 113 -4.78 4.93 5.25
N VAL A 114 -5.34 3.73 5.41
CA VAL A 114 -4.63 2.56 5.95
C VAL A 114 -3.49 2.13 5.01
N VAL A 115 -3.72 2.08 3.70
CA VAL A 115 -2.69 1.75 2.69
C VAL A 115 -1.54 2.74 2.74
N LYS A 116 -1.82 4.05 2.84
CA LYS A 116 -0.79 5.09 3.00
C LYS A 116 0.03 4.91 4.28
N ALA A 117 -0.59 4.43 5.37
CA ALA A 117 0.13 4.12 6.60
C ALA A 117 1.03 2.87 6.44
N ILE A 118 0.53 1.81 5.80
CA ILE A 118 1.30 0.60 5.50
C ILE A 118 2.50 0.90 4.60
N ARG A 119 2.34 1.74 3.57
CA ARG A 119 3.45 2.19 2.73
C ARG A 119 4.57 2.82 3.55
N ARG A 120 4.24 3.66 4.54
CA ARG A 120 5.26 4.25 5.44
C ARG A 120 5.96 3.18 6.28
N LEU A 121 5.25 2.12 6.68
CA LEU A 121 5.86 1.01 7.39
C LEU A 121 6.81 0.20 6.52
N CYS A 122 6.52 0.03 5.23
CA CYS A 122 7.44 -0.59 4.28
C CYS A 122 8.80 0.11 4.26
N THR A 123 8.80 1.45 4.22
CA THR A 123 10.04 2.24 4.26
C THR A 123 10.70 2.22 5.66
N LYS A 124 9.90 2.22 6.74
CA LYS A 124 10.41 2.21 8.13
C LYS A 124 11.02 0.87 8.54
N PHE A 125 10.46 -0.25 8.07
CA PHE A 125 10.82 -1.61 8.46
C PHE A 125 11.03 -2.51 7.22
N PRO A 126 12.12 -2.27 6.45
CA PRO A 126 12.33 -2.95 5.16
C PRO A 126 12.46 -4.48 5.31
N ARG A 127 12.90 -4.99 6.46
CA ARG A 127 12.99 -6.43 6.75
C ARG A 127 11.64 -7.13 6.85
N LYS A 128 10.56 -6.39 7.09
CA LYS A 128 9.18 -6.90 7.16
C LYS A 128 8.45 -6.84 5.82
N HIS A 129 9.17 -6.58 4.73
CA HIS A 129 8.59 -6.44 3.39
C HIS A 129 7.70 -7.63 2.99
N GLN A 130 8.04 -8.87 3.36
CA GLN A 130 7.25 -10.04 2.98
C GLN A 130 5.83 -9.99 3.56
N SER A 131 5.72 -9.70 4.86
CA SER A 131 4.44 -9.63 5.57
C SER A 131 3.60 -8.44 5.08
N LEU A 132 4.24 -7.28 4.92
CA LEU A 132 3.57 -6.06 4.46
C LEU A 132 3.12 -6.16 2.99
N ALA A 133 3.95 -6.73 2.11
CA ALA A 133 3.61 -6.97 0.71
C ALA A 133 2.46 -7.97 0.58
N ALA A 134 2.49 -9.07 1.34
CA ALA A 134 1.41 -10.05 1.33
C ALA A 134 0.07 -9.45 1.80
N PHE A 135 0.11 -8.57 2.81
CA PHE A 135 -1.09 -7.86 3.28
C PHE A 135 -1.63 -6.91 2.21
N LEU A 136 -0.77 -6.09 1.60
CA LEU A 136 -1.15 -5.21 0.47
C LEU A 136 -1.68 -6.01 -0.72
N ALA A 137 -1.08 -7.15 -1.05
CA ALA A 137 -1.53 -8.02 -2.13
C ALA A 137 -2.90 -8.66 -1.83
N GLY A 138 -3.15 -9.04 -0.58
CA GLY A 138 -4.48 -9.46 -0.13
C GLY A 138 -5.52 -8.38 -0.41
N MET A 139 -5.26 -7.16 0.08
CA MET A 139 -6.09 -5.98 -0.16
C MET A 139 -6.28 -5.65 -1.65
N LEU A 140 -5.26 -5.92 -2.47
CA LEU A 140 -5.30 -5.71 -3.92
C LEU A 140 -6.19 -6.73 -4.65
N ARG A 141 -6.46 -7.89 -4.07
CA ARG A 141 -7.37 -8.90 -4.64
C ARG A 141 -8.83 -8.67 -4.25
N ASP A 142 -9.10 -8.16 -3.06
CA ASP A 142 -10.46 -7.90 -2.57
C ASP A 142 -11.18 -6.82 -3.39
N GLU A 143 -12.51 -6.85 -3.54
CA GLU A 143 -13.23 -5.80 -4.30
C GLU A 143 -12.96 -4.38 -3.79
N GLY A 144 -12.91 -3.41 -4.72
CA GLY A 144 -12.79 -2.00 -4.39
C GLY A 144 -12.55 -1.12 -5.62
N GLY A 145 -12.79 0.18 -5.48
CA GLY A 145 -12.73 1.14 -6.56
C GLY A 145 -11.31 1.50 -7.03
N LEU A 146 -11.25 2.13 -8.19
CA LEU A 146 -10.01 2.49 -8.88
C LEU A 146 -9.00 3.26 -7.99
N GLU A 147 -9.45 4.27 -7.25
CA GLU A 147 -8.56 5.08 -6.41
C GLU A 147 -7.91 4.27 -5.29
N TYR A 148 -8.67 3.34 -4.70
CA TYR A 148 -8.18 2.46 -3.66
C TYR A 148 -7.19 1.43 -4.21
N LYS A 149 -7.52 0.79 -5.33
CA LYS A 149 -6.62 -0.13 -6.05
C LYS A 149 -5.33 0.56 -6.47
N ALA A 150 -5.43 1.78 -7.01
CA ALA A 150 -4.29 2.60 -7.39
C ALA A 150 -3.41 2.91 -6.17
N ALA A 151 -3.98 3.28 -5.02
CA ALA A 151 -3.22 3.53 -3.80
C ALA A 151 -2.43 2.29 -3.33
N ILE A 152 -3.00 1.09 -3.47
CA ILE A 152 -2.33 -0.17 -3.13
C ILE A 152 -1.21 -0.47 -4.11
N ALA A 153 -1.49 -0.39 -5.42
CA ALA A 153 -0.48 -0.59 -6.45
C ALA A 153 0.69 0.39 -6.27
N ASP A 154 0.43 1.66 -5.93
CA ASP A 154 1.46 2.66 -5.62
C ASP A 154 2.34 2.26 -4.45
N ALA A 155 1.73 1.67 -3.41
CA ALA A 155 2.47 1.19 -2.25
C ALA A 155 3.38 0.01 -2.61
N ILE A 156 2.90 -0.93 -3.44
CA ILE A 156 3.69 -2.09 -3.88
C ILE A 156 4.78 -1.65 -4.86
N ILE A 157 4.48 -0.75 -5.79
CA ILE A 157 5.45 -0.16 -6.73
C ILE A 157 6.59 0.50 -5.95
N ALA A 158 6.26 1.39 -5.00
CA ALA A 158 7.27 2.05 -4.17
C ALA A 158 8.11 1.03 -3.40
N LEU A 159 7.49 -0.02 -2.85
CA LEU A 159 8.21 -1.10 -2.16
C LEU A 159 9.21 -1.83 -3.08
N VAL A 160 8.82 -2.13 -4.33
CA VAL A 160 9.69 -2.79 -5.32
C VAL A 160 10.85 -1.90 -5.76
N GLU A 161 10.61 -0.60 -5.90
CA GLU A 161 11.63 0.38 -6.29
C GLU A 161 12.63 0.68 -5.15
N GLU A 162 12.13 0.79 -3.92
CA GLU A 162 12.93 1.18 -2.75
C GLU A 162 13.66 -0.02 -2.10
N ASN A 163 13.15 -1.25 -2.25
CA ASN A 163 13.70 -2.44 -1.60
C ASN A 163 13.99 -3.60 -2.58
N PRO A 164 15.28 -3.87 -2.89
CA PRO A 164 15.68 -4.98 -3.76
C PRO A 164 15.20 -6.36 -3.28
N ASP A 165 15.13 -6.59 -1.97
CA ASP A 165 14.69 -7.87 -1.40
C ASP A 165 13.18 -8.10 -1.61
N ALA A 166 12.41 -7.03 -1.77
CA ALA A 166 10.98 -7.08 -2.03
C ALA A 166 10.63 -7.20 -3.51
N LYS A 167 11.60 -7.05 -4.41
CA LYS A 167 11.38 -6.98 -5.86
C LYS A 167 10.64 -8.20 -6.40
N GLU A 168 11.15 -9.39 -6.12
CA GLU A 168 10.55 -10.64 -6.61
C GLU A 168 9.11 -10.82 -6.15
N THR A 169 8.85 -10.61 -4.85
CA THR A 169 7.52 -10.74 -4.24
C THR A 169 6.55 -9.68 -4.76
N GLY A 170 6.97 -8.41 -4.82
CA GLY A 170 6.11 -7.33 -5.27
C GLY A 170 5.75 -7.44 -6.75
N LEU A 171 6.72 -7.80 -7.62
CA LEU A 171 6.45 -8.04 -9.03
C LEU A 171 5.52 -9.25 -9.23
N ALA A 172 5.66 -10.32 -8.44
CA ALA A 172 4.77 -11.48 -8.51
C ALA A 172 3.32 -11.11 -8.18
N HIS A 173 3.08 -10.37 -7.09
CA HIS A 173 1.74 -9.92 -6.73
C HIS A 173 1.11 -8.99 -7.76
N LEU A 174 1.90 -8.10 -8.37
CA LEU A 174 1.43 -7.23 -9.43
C LEU A 174 1.12 -8.00 -10.72
N CYS A 175 1.88 -9.05 -11.04
CA CYS A 175 1.57 -9.95 -12.15
C CYS A 175 0.25 -10.69 -11.96
N GLU A 176 0.03 -11.26 -10.77
CA GLU A 176 -1.23 -11.92 -10.44
C GLU A 176 -2.40 -10.94 -10.56
N PHE A 177 -2.24 -9.70 -10.10
CA PHE A 177 -3.31 -8.70 -10.18
C PHE A 177 -3.69 -8.31 -11.61
N ILE A 178 -2.72 -8.15 -12.52
CA ILE A 178 -3.04 -7.79 -13.91
C ILE A 178 -3.71 -8.93 -14.68
N GLU A 179 -3.76 -10.16 -14.16
CA GLU A 179 -4.47 -11.25 -14.82
C GLU A 179 -5.98 -11.05 -14.90
N ASP A 180 -6.55 -10.47 -13.86
CA ASP A 180 -7.99 -10.23 -13.70
C ASP A 180 -8.29 -8.74 -13.44
N CYS A 181 -7.45 -7.83 -13.92
CA CYS A 181 -7.60 -6.40 -13.67
C CYS A 181 -8.65 -5.78 -14.59
N GLU A 182 -9.76 -5.32 -14.01
CA GLU A 182 -10.81 -4.58 -14.73
C GLU A 182 -10.46 -3.11 -15.04
N HIS A 183 -9.35 -2.59 -14.50
CA HIS A 183 -8.97 -1.18 -14.62
C HIS A 183 -7.84 -0.98 -15.65
N THR A 184 -8.20 -0.60 -16.88
CA THR A 184 -7.26 -0.34 -17.99
C THR A 184 -6.08 0.54 -17.60
N THR A 185 -6.33 1.68 -16.94
CA THR A 185 -5.28 2.64 -16.56
C THR A 185 -4.29 2.05 -15.56
N LEU A 186 -4.77 1.19 -14.66
CA LEU A 186 -3.94 0.54 -13.65
C LEU A 186 -3.13 -0.61 -14.27
N ALA A 187 -3.76 -1.42 -15.14
CA ALA A 187 -3.09 -2.48 -15.88
C ALA A 187 -1.93 -1.93 -16.73
N VAL A 188 -2.17 -0.86 -17.52
CA VAL A 188 -1.15 -0.18 -18.33
C VAL A 188 0.04 0.27 -17.46
N ARG A 189 -0.26 0.90 -16.32
CA ARG A 189 0.78 1.41 -15.41
C ARG A 189 1.62 0.29 -14.79
N ILE A 190 0.99 -0.82 -14.40
CA ILE A 190 1.70 -1.99 -13.87
C ILE A 190 2.54 -2.64 -14.98
N LEU A 191 2.03 -2.75 -16.20
CA LEU A 191 2.80 -3.27 -17.34
C LEU A 191 4.06 -2.44 -17.60
N HIS A 192 3.97 -1.10 -17.52
CA HIS A 192 5.16 -0.24 -17.62
C HIS A 192 6.18 -0.50 -16.51
N LEU A 193 5.72 -0.72 -15.27
CA LEU A 193 6.62 -1.13 -14.18
C LEU A 193 7.29 -2.48 -14.50
N LEU A 194 6.52 -3.48 -14.95
CA LEU A 194 7.03 -4.81 -15.27
C LEU A 194 8.07 -4.77 -16.38
N GLY A 195 7.88 -3.94 -17.42
CA GLY A 195 8.87 -3.72 -18.47
C GLY A 195 10.19 -3.15 -17.93
N ARG A 196 10.12 -2.26 -16.94
CA ARG A 196 11.30 -1.57 -16.40
C ARG A 196 12.04 -2.39 -15.34
N GLU A 197 11.32 -3.06 -14.45
CA GLU A 197 11.89 -3.79 -13.30
C GLU A 197 11.98 -5.30 -13.52
N GLY A 198 11.12 -5.90 -14.35
CA GLY A 198 11.14 -7.32 -14.65
C GLY A 198 12.44 -7.83 -15.31
N PRO A 199 13.09 -7.09 -16.23
CA PRO A 199 14.40 -7.49 -16.79
C PRO A 199 15.52 -7.55 -15.75
N LYS A 200 15.36 -6.85 -14.61
CA LYS A 200 16.32 -6.79 -13.50
C LYS A 200 16.06 -7.87 -12.44
N SER A 201 15.00 -8.67 -12.58
CA SER A 201 14.70 -9.81 -11.70
C SER A 201 15.71 -10.94 -11.90
N ARG A 202 15.79 -11.84 -10.91
CA ARG A 202 16.52 -13.10 -11.00
C ARG A 202 15.98 -14.02 -12.11
N GLN A 203 14.69 -13.96 -12.43
CA GLN A 203 14.06 -14.80 -13.45
C GLN A 203 13.17 -13.99 -14.42
N PRO A 204 13.77 -13.17 -15.32
CA PRO A 204 13.01 -12.30 -16.23
C PRO A 204 12.00 -13.04 -17.12
N SER A 205 12.34 -14.24 -17.60
CA SER A 205 11.50 -15.03 -18.50
C SER A 205 10.12 -15.37 -17.91
N ARG A 206 10.01 -15.45 -16.58
CA ARG A 206 8.72 -15.72 -15.90
C ARG A 206 7.73 -14.59 -16.14
N TYR A 207 8.19 -13.34 -16.09
CA TYR A 207 7.36 -12.15 -16.24
C TYR A 207 6.87 -11.94 -17.67
N ILE A 208 7.67 -12.34 -18.67
CA ILE A 208 7.29 -12.26 -20.09
C ILE A 208 5.99 -13.02 -20.36
N ARG A 209 5.79 -14.18 -19.74
CA ARG A 209 4.55 -14.95 -19.90
C ARG A 209 3.32 -14.19 -19.42
N PHE A 210 3.39 -13.58 -18.23
CA PHE A 210 2.28 -12.78 -17.68
C PHE A 210 1.96 -11.58 -18.57
N ILE A 211 2.98 -10.92 -19.10
CA ILE A 211 2.83 -9.77 -20.00
C ILE A 211 2.25 -10.22 -21.36
N TYR A 212 2.77 -11.29 -21.94
CA TYR A 212 2.34 -11.77 -23.27
C TYR A 212 0.88 -12.21 -23.29
N ASN A 213 0.37 -12.83 -22.22
CA ASN A 213 -1.04 -13.19 -22.14
C ASN A 213 -1.97 -11.97 -22.28
N ARG A 214 -1.53 -10.78 -21.85
CA ARG A 214 -2.28 -9.52 -21.97
C ARG A 214 -2.29 -8.97 -23.40
N VAL A 215 -1.29 -9.32 -24.21
CA VAL A 215 -1.25 -8.95 -25.64
C VAL A 215 -2.37 -9.65 -26.43
N ILE A 216 -2.93 -10.76 -25.94
CA ILE A 216 -3.94 -11.52 -26.70
C ILE A 216 -5.35 -11.21 -26.21
N LEU A 217 -5.53 -11.04 -24.89
CA LEU A 217 -6.85 -11.10 -24.25
C LEU A 217 -7.44 -9.74 -23.89
N GLU A 218 -6.68 -8.64 -24.03
CA GLU A 218 -7.04 -7.35 -23.46
C GLU A 218 -7.40 -6.29 -24.51
N SER A 219 -7.89 -5.14 -24.02
CA SER A 219 -8.14 -3.93 -24.83
C SER A 219 -6.87 -3.35 -25.47
N GLY A 220 -7.02 -2.63 -26.60
CA GLY A 220 -5.93 -2.01 -27.36
C GLY A 220 -4.89 -1.28 -26.51
N PRO A 221 -5.27 -0.39 -25.57
CA PRO A 221 -4.30 0.31 -24.72
C PRO A 221 -3.46 -0.61 -23.83
N VAL A 222 -4.05 -1.70 -23.31
CA VAL A 222 -3.34 -2.69 -22.48
C VAL A 222 -2.39 -3.52 -23.36
N ARG A 223 -2.85 -3.94 -24.55
CA ARG A 223 -1.99 -4.64 -25.52
C ARG A 223 -0.79 -3.77 -25.91
N ALA A 224 -1.01 -2.50 -26.22
CA ALA A 224 0.04 -1.54 -26.56
C ALA A 224 1.08 -1.40 -25.44
N ALA A 225 0.61 -1.28 -24.19
CA ALA A 225 1.49 -1.24 -23.03
C ALA A 225 2.26 -2.55 -22.81
N ALA A 226 1.63 -3.71 -23.06
CA ALA A 226 2.26 -5.01 -22.95
C ALA A 226 3.34 -5.22 -24.02
N VAL A 227 3.09 -4.82 -25.27
CA VAL A 227 4.08 -4.82 -26.36
C VAL A 227 5.32 -4.00 -25.97
N SER A 228 5.12 -2.76 -25.51
CA SER A 228 6.22 -1.92 -25.03
C SER A 228 6.97 -2.55 -23.85
N ALA A 229 6.26 -3.19 -22.93
CA ALA A 229 6.89 -3.87 -21.80
C ALA A 229 7.76 -5.05 -22.26
N VAL A 230 7.26 -5.91 -23.15
CA VAL A 230 8.04 -7.03 -23.72
C VAL A 230 9.27 -6.53 -24.48
N ALA A 231 9.14 -5.45 -25.26
CA ALA A 231 10.28 -4.86 -25.98
C ALA A 231 11.40 -4.43 -25.02
N GLN A 232 11.07 -3.90 -23.84
CA GLN A 232 12.07 -3.53 -22.82
C GLN A 232 12.87 -4.73 -22.29
N PHE A 233 12.28 -5.93 -22.22
CA PHE A 233 13.04 -7.14 -21.88
C PHE A 233 14.09 -7.46 -22.96
N GLY A 234 13.73 -7.30 -24.24
CA GLY A 234 14.64 -7.58 -25.37
C GLY A 234 15.78 -6.58 -25.44
N ALA A 235 15.49 -5.32 -25.12
CA ALA A 235 16.49 -4.26 -25.06
C ALA A 235 17.49 -4.44 -23.91
N GLN A 236 17.02 -4.91 -22.74
CA GLN A 236 17.86 -5.04 -21.54
C GLN A 236 18.54 -6.41 -21.41
N ARG A 237 18.00 -7.46 -22.05
CA ARG A 237 18.50 -8.85 -21.95
C ARG A 237 18.72 -9.43 -23.35
N PRO A 238 19.95 -9.37 -23.89
CA PRO A 238 20.27 -9.86 -25.23
C PRO A 238 19.91 -11.33 -25.45
N GLU A 239 20.01 -12.18 -24.42
CA GLU A 239 19.66 -13.60 -24.54
C GLU A 239 18.14 -13.85 -24.77
N LEU A 240 17.28 -12.89 -24.41
CA LEU A 240 15.83 -12.99 -24.61
C LEU A 240 15.36 -12.40 -25.94
N LEU A 241 16.21 -11.59 -26.59
CA LEU A 241 15.87 -10.85 -27.80
C LEU A 241 15.33 -11.73 -28.94
N PRO A 242 15.89 -12.93 -29.25
CA PRO A 242 15.35 -13.76 -30.33
C PRO A 242 13.90 -14.18 -30.10
N ASN A 243 13.58 -14.58 -28.87
CA ASN A 243 12.21 -14.96 -28.49
C ASN A 243 11.28 -13.75 -28.54
N ILE A 244 11.74 -12.60 -28.06
CA ILE A 244 10.96 -11.36 -28.02
C ILE A 244 10.63 -10.87 -29.43
N LYS A 245 11.57 -10.94 -30.39
CA LYS A 245 11.30 -10.60 -31.79
C LYS A 245 10.16 -11.44 -32.38
N VAL A 246 10.09 -12.73 -32.06
CA VAL A 246 9.00 -13.61 -32.50
C VAL A 246 7.65 -13.20 -31.88
N LEU A 247 7.65 -12.71 -30.64
CA LEU A 247 6.43 -12.20 -30.00
C LEU A 247 5.98 -10.87 -30.64
N LEU A 248 6.93 -9.95 -30.87
CA LEU A 248 6.65 -8.63 -31.46
C LEU A 248 6.18 -8.75 -32.92
N SER A 249 6.78 -9.63 -33.73
CA SER A 249 6.36 -9.83 -35.12
C SER A 249 4.91 -10.30 -35.27
N ARG A 250 4.35 -10.94 -34.24
CA ARG A 250 2.93 -11.33 -34.23
C ARG A 250 2.01 -10.13 -33.95
N CYS A 251 2.51 -9.13 -33.24
CA CYS A 251 1.78 -7.91 -32.89
C CYS A 251 1.72 -6.91 -34.06
N GLU A 252 2.58 -7.06 -35.07
CA GLU A 252 2.51 -6.29 -36.33
C GLU A 252 1.21 -6.51 -37.10
N LEU A 253 0.48 -7.59 -36.80
CA LEU A 253 -0.81 -7.92 -37.40
C LEU A 253 -2.00 -7.59 -36.48
N ASP A 254 -1.79 -6.85 -35.38
CA ASP A 254 -2.86 -6.44 -34.46
C ASP A 254 -3.83 -5.47 -35.15
N ASP A 255 -5.12 -5.53 -34.80
CA ASP A 255 -6.13 -4.64 -35.38
C ASP A 255 -5.92 -3.17 -34.99
N GLU A 256 -5.27 -2.90 -33.86
CA GLU A 256 -5.07 -1.55 -33.33
C GLU A 256 -3.75 -0.92 -33.83
N ASP A 257 -3.84 0.27 -34.43
CA ASP A 257 -2.72 1.00 -35.01
C ASP A 257 -1.59 1.23 -33.99
N GLU A 258 -1.93 1.66 -32.76
CA GLU A 258 -0.95 1.91 -31.70
C GLU A 258 -0.17 0.65 -31.29
N VAL A 259 -0.81 -0.52 -31.35
CA VAL A 259 -0.16 -1.79 -31.01
C VAL A 259 0.84 -2.18 -32.09
N ARG A 260 0.46 -2.04 -33.37
CA ARG A 260 1.35 -2.29 -34.50
C ARG A 260 2.55 -1.35 -34.51
N ASP A 261 2.31 -0.05 -34.29
CA ASP A 261 3.37 0.98 -34.28
C ASP A 261 4.41 0.73 -33.18
N ARG A 262 4.00 0.19 -32.03
CA ARG A 262 4.91 -0.16 -30.93
C ARG A 262 5.64 -1.48 -31.12
N ALA A 263 5.21 -2.33 -32.07
CA ALA A 263 5.80 -3.63 -32.33
C ALA A 263 7.01 -3.56 -33.27
N VAL A 264 7.03 -2.57 -34.18
CA VAL A 264 8.08 -2.29 -35.17
C VAL A 264 9.30 -1.64 -34.52
#